data_AF-A0A661WS79-F1
#
_entry.id   AF-A0A661WS79-F1
#
_cell.length_a   1.000
_cell.length_b   1.000
_cell.length_c   1.000
_cell.angle_alpha   90.00
_cell.angle_beta   90.00
_cell.angle_gamma   90.00
#
_symmetry.space_group_name_H-M   'P 1'
#
loop_
_entity.id
_entity.type
_entity.pdbx_description
1 polymer ?
#
loop_
_entity_poly.entity_id
_entity_poly.type
_entity_poly.pdbx_seq_one_letter_code
_entity_poly.pdbx_strand_id
1 'polypeptide(L)' 'MGHENFIQPDSCEIDGGYYIKSNEKRSGSKYQKVRFLCYRPHPAEVLIHDGDKPRVIHRNILYAKKSDEGKRK' A
#
# COMPACT_ATOMS: atom_id res chain seq x y z
N MET A 1 -3.01 -18.54 13.45
CA MET A 1 -1.88 -17.74 12.93
C MET A 1 -2.44 -16.83 11.83
N GLY A 2 -2.58 -15.54 12.12
CA GLY A 2 -3.32 -14.60 11.27
C GLY A 2 -2.65 -14.40 9.92
N HIS A 3 -3.30 -14.81 8.84
CA HIS A 3 -2.92 -14.40 7.49
C HIS A 3 -3.20 -12.91 7.39
N GLU A 4 -2.16 -12.08 7.39
CA GLU A 4 -2.33 -10.67 7.07
C GLU A 4 -2.82 -10.58 5.61
N ASN A 5 -4.11 -10.30 5.43
CA ASN A 5 -4.76 -10.27 4.13
C ASN A 5 -4.39 -8.98 3.39
N PHE A 6 -3.24 -8.98 2.73
CA PHE A 6 -2.84 -7.91 1.81
C PHE A 6 -3.35 -8.23 0.41
N ILE A 7 -4.14 -7.32 -0.17
CA ILE A 7 -4.70 -7.46 -1.53
C ILE A 7 -4.25 -6.28 -2.40
N GLN A 8 -4.17 -6.49 -3.71
CA GLN A 8 -3.97 -5.37 -4.63
C GLN A 8 -5.27 -4.56 -4.69
N PRO A 9 -5.21 -3.24 -4.46
CA PRO A 9 -6.40 -2.41 -4.49
C PRO A 9 -6.83 -2.11 -5.95
N ASP A 10 -8.11 -2.32 -6.25
CA ASP A 10 -8.73 -1.87 -7.51
C ASP A 10 -8.68 -0.34 -7.65
N SER A 11 -8.89 0.37 -6.54
CA SER A 11 -8.82 1.83 -6.42
C SER A 11 -8.11 2.27 -5.13
N CYS A 12 -7.52 3.46 -5.16
CA CYS A 12 -6.75 4.04 -4.07
C CYS A 12 -7.42 5.31 -3.54
N GLU A 13 -7.44 5.46 -2.21
CA GLU A 13 -8.04 6.56 -1.47
C GLU A 13 -6.95 7.32 -0.69
N ILE A 14 -7.10 8.63 -0.49
CA ILE A 14 -6.03 9.49 0.08
C ILE A 14 -5.65 9.14 1.54
N ASP A 15 -6.51 8.41 2.26
CA ASP A 15 -6.28 7.97 3.64
C ASP A 15 -6.39 6.45 3.84
N GLY A 16 -6.33 5.69 2.75
CA GLY A 16 -6.33 4.22 2.82
C GLY A 16 -5.05 3.65 3.46
N GLY A 17 -5.19 2.48 4.08
CA GLY A 17 -4.08 1.74 4.66
C GLY A 17 -3.27 1.00 3.60
N TYR A 18 -2.34 1.69 2.93
CA TYR A 18 -1.51 1.11 1.88
C TYR A 18 -0.14 0.66 2.36
N TYR A 19 0.39 -0.33 1.64
CA TYR A 19 1.64 -0.98 1.94
C TYR A 19 2.36 -1.31 0.63
N ILE A 20 3.67 -1.12 0.59
CA ILE A 20 4.52 -1.62 -0.50
C ILE A 20 5.21 -2.90 -0.06
N LYS A 21 5.29 -3.88 -0.95
CA LYS A 21 6.06 -5.10 -0.69
C LYS A 21 7.55 -4.78 -0.85
N SER A 22 8.29 -4.77 0.25
CA SER A 22 9.73 -4.50 0.22
C SER A 22 10.49 -5.78 -0.10
N ASN A 23 11.40 -5.74 -1.08
CA ASN A 23 12.24 -6.88 -1.45
C ASN A 23 13.54 -6.92 -0.63
N GLU A 24 13.73 -5.97 0.28
CA GLU A 24 14.90 -5.91 1.15
C GLU A 24 14.85 -6.99 2.24
N LYS A 25 15.81 -7.91 2.18
CA LYS A 25 16.03 -8.97 3.18
C LYS A 25 16.35 -8.46 4.60
N ARG A 26 16.44 -7.15 4.83
CA ARG A 26 17.11 -6.57 6.00
C ARG A 26 16.23 -6.15 7.17
N SER A 27 14.90 -6.10 7.03
CA SER A 27 14.03 -5.70 8.14
C SER A 27 12.78 -6.56 8.17
N GLY A 28 12.43 -7.08 9.34
CA GLY A 28 11.47 -8.18 9.56
C GLY A 28 10.02 -7.97 9.09
N SER A 29 9.71 -6.91 8.35
CA SER A 29 8.40 -6.63 7.78
C SER A 29 8.47 -6.69 6.26
N LYS A 30 7.85 -7.73 5.65
CA LYS A 30 7.73 -7.89 4.19
C LYS A 30 6.97 -6.73 3.51
N TYR A 31 6.23 -5.95 4.29
CA TYR A 31 5.36 -4.87 3.84
C TYR A 31 5.66 -3.60 4.62
N GLN A 32 5.87 -2.50 3.90
CA GLN A 32 6.15 -1.18 4.45
C GLN A 32 4.94 -0.29 4.25
N LYS A 33 4.43 0.32 5.32
CA LYS A 33 3.26 1.20 5.27
C LYS A 33 3.60 2.48 4.50
N VAL A 34 2.74 2.87 3.58
CA VAL A 34 2.87 4.07 2.76
C VAL A 34 1.54 4.82 2.75
N ARG A 35 1.57 6.11 2.38
CA ARG A 35 0.36 6.90 2.16
C ARG A 35 0.16 7.11 0.68
N PHE A 36 -1.03 6.84 0.16
CA PHE A 36 -1.37 7.18 -1.22
C PHE A 36 -1.60 8.69 -1.34
N LEU A 37 -1.06 9.31 -2.38
CA LEU A 37 -1.27 10.72 -2.67
C LEU A 37 -2.21 10.90 -3.86
N CYS A 38 -1.83 10.35 -5.02
CA CYS A 38 -2.62 10.48 -6.24
C CYS A 38 -2.21 9.49 -7.32
N TYR A 39 -3.09 9.34 -8.31
CA TYR A 39 -2.77 8.68 -9.56
C TYR A 39 -1.89 9.57 -10.45
N ARG A 40 -0.98 8.96 -11.20
CA ARG A 40 -0.22 9.62 -12.25
C ARG A 40 -0.96 9.48 -13.59
N PRO A 41 -0.60 10.26 -14.63
CA PRO A 41 -1.18 10.11 -15.96
C PRO A 41 -1.02 8.70 -16.55
N HIS A 42 0.05 7.98 -16.15
CA HIS A 42 0.21 6.58 -16.48
C HIS A 42 -0.67 5.72 -15.55
N PRO A 43 -1.61 4.91 -16.08
CA PRO A 43 -2.64 4.21 -15.28
C PRO A 43 -2.08 3.16 -14.32
N ALA A 44 -0.85 2.72 -14.57
CA ALA A 44 -0.17 1.72 -13.76
C ALA A 44 0.73 2.33 -12.68
N GLU A 45 0.86 3.66 -12.63
CA GLU A 45 1.71 4.36 -11.67
C GLU A 45 0.90 5.20 -10.68
N VAL A 46 1.39 5.26 -9.45
CA VAL A 46 0.81 6.05 -8.37
C VAL A 46 1.91 6.78 -7.61
N LEU A 47 1.57 7.96 -7.12
CA LEU A 47 2.41 8.72 -6.22
C LEU A 47 2.02 8.36 -4.78
N ILE A 48 3.02 7.94 -4.00
CA ILE A 48 2.88 7.63 -2.58
C ILE A 48 3.83 8.48 -1.75
N HIS A 49 3.59 8.52 -0.45
CA HIS A 49 4.52 9.00 0.56
C HIS A 49 5.11 7.81 1.31
N ASP A 50 6.43 7.67 1.24
CA ASP A 50 7.20 6.66 1.95
C ASP A 50 7.96 7.34 3.09
N GLY A 51 7.44 7.22 4.32
CA GLY A 51 7.95 8.00 5.46
C GLY A 51 7.77 9.50 5.22
N ASP A 52 8.89 10.22 4.99
CA ASP A 52 8.93 11.65 4.71
C ASP A 52 9.15 11.99 3.22
N LYS A 53 9.26 10.99 2.34
CA LYS A 53 9.63 11.21 0.93
C LYS A 53 8.50 10.81 -0.03
N PRO A 54 8.06 11.70 -0.93
CA PRO A 54 7.18 11.30 -2.02
C PRO A 54 7.94 10.43 -3.02
N ARG A 55 7.29 9.35 -3.48
CA ARG A 55 7.86 8.39 -4.42
C ARG A 55 6.80 7.90 -5.40
N VAL A 56 7.17 7.78 -6.67
CA VAL A 56 6.33 7.11 -7.68
C VAL A 56 6.62 5.62 -7.65
N ILE A 57 5.56 4.82 -7.63
CA ILE A 57 5.64 3.36 -7.70
C ILE A 57 4.62 2.83 -8.70
N HIS A 58 4.81 1.58 -9.10
CA HIS A 58 3.85 0.87 -9.91
C HIS A 58 2.76 0.22 -9.01
N ARG A 59 1.50 0.21 -9.46
CA ARG A 59 0.36 -0.30 -8.69
C ARG A 59 0.48 -1.78 -8.32
N ASN A 60 1.21 -2.55 -9.12
CA ASN A 60 1.43 -3.99 -8.90
C ASN A 60 2.21 -4.31 -7.60
N ILE A 61 2.98 -3.35 -7.07
CA ILE A 61 3.71 -3.50 -5.80
C ILE A 61 3.02 -2.78 -4.64
N LEU A 62 1.88 -2.14 -4.90
CA LEU A 62 1.03 -1.51 -3.89
C LEU A 62 -0.04 -2.51 -3.43
N TYR A 63 -0.19 -2.60 -2.11
CA TYR A 63 -1.16 -3.46 -1.45
C TYR A 63 -1.98 -2.64 -0.46
N ALA A 64 -3.25 -2.96 -0.32
CA ALA A 64 -4.07 -2.51 0.80
C ALA A 64 -4.16 -3.63 1.82
N LYS A 65 -4.09 -3.30 3.11
CA LYS A 65 -4.49 -4.26 4.13
C LYS A 65 -6.01 -4.35 4.06
N LYS A 66 -6.55 -5.55 3.82
CA LYS A 66 -7.96 -5.84 4.03
C LYS A 66 -8.18 -5.69 5.52
N SER A 67 -8.46 -4.46 5.96
CA SER A 67 -8.99 -4.21 7.29
C SER A 67 -10.18 -5.14 7.44
N ASP A 68 -10.28 -5.76 8.59
CA ASP A 68 -11.41 -6.57 9.00
C ASP A 68 -12.64 -5.64 9.06
N GLU A 69 -13.19 -5.30 7.90
CA GLU A 69 -14.44 -4.55 7.73
C GLU A 69 -15.60 -5.51 8.03
N GLY A 70 -15.59 -5.96 9.29
CA GLY A 70 -16.60 -6.78 9.93
C GLY A 70 -16.74 -6.47 11.43
N LYS A 71 -15.98 -5.50 11.97
CA LYS A 71 -16.17 -4.96 13.33
C LYS A 71 -16.11 -3.44 13.36
N ARG A 72 -16.95 -2.78 12.58
CA ARG A 72 -17.38 -1.41 12.90
C ARG A 72 -18.90 -1.28 12.74
N LYS A 73 -19.56 -1.61 13.86
CA LYS A 73 -20.91 -1.24 14.33
C LYS A 73 -22.12 -1.72 13.54
#